data_AF-A0A9D2UDH0-F1
#
_entry.id   AF-A0A9D2UDH0-F1
#
_cell.length_a   1.000
_cell.length_b   1.000
_cell.length_c   1.000
_cell.angle_alpha   90.00
_cell.angle_beta   90.00
_cell.angle_gamma   90.00
#
_symmetry.space_group_name_H-M   'P 1'
#
loop_
_entity.id
_entity.type
_entity.pdbx_description
1 polymer ?
#
loop_
_entity_poly.entity_id
_entity_poly.type
_entity_poly.pdbx_seq_one_letter_code
_entity_poly.pdbx_strand_id
1 'polypeptide(L)'
;ETALRRWLNAAALVRSFAVGGRVVTTASPSAALEALVRWDPMGFALWEMDERAEIGLPPAVRTAAITGSERAVQVFLEAITLPDEARVNGPMPLADSTGYYEGEADSDLYRAIIFFPYAVGAKLTHHLRSIKASLAALKKSEPVQIRCDGLDIL
;
A
#
# COMPACT_ATOMS: atom_id res chain seq x y z
N GLU A 1 -5.95 -10.42 2.50
CA GLU A 1 -5.97 -10.59 3.98
C GLU A 1 -4.94 -11.62 4.48
N THR A 2 -4.24 -11.36 5.59
CA THR A 2 -3.20 -12.30 6.12
C THR A 2 -3.77 -13.41 7.00
N ALA A 3 -4.90 -13.18 7.69
CA ALA A 3 -5.47 -14.13 8.64
C ALA A 3 -5.98 -15.41 7.95
N LEU A 4 -6.86 -15.30 6.94
CA LEU A 4 -7.39 -16.44 6.19
C LEU A 4 -6.27 -17.34 5.63
N ARG A 5 -5.26 -16.74 4.99
CA ARG A 5 -4.09 -17.48 4.48
C ARG A 5 -3.40 -18.30 5.56
N ARG A 6 -3.18 -17.70 6.75
CA ARG A 6 -2.54 -18.40 7.88
C ARG A 6 -3.42 -19.54 8.39
N TRP A 7 -4.73 -19.33 8.49
CA TRP A 7 -5.67 -20.35 8.96
C TRP A 7 -5.81 -21.52 7.99
N LEU A 8 -5.91 -21.26 6.69
CA LEU A 8 -5.93 -22.30 5.66
C LEU A 8 -4.65 -23.14 5.68
N ASN A 9 -3.49 -22.47 5.76
CA ASN A 9 -2.21 -23.17 5.87
C ASN A 9 -2.14 -24.05 7.13
N ALA A 10 -2.61 -23.55 8.28
CA ALA A 10 -2.65 -24.32 9.51
C ALA A 10 -3.63 -25.51 9.41
N ALA A 11 -4.81 -25.30 8.84
CA ALA A 11 -5.82 -26.33 8.64
C ALA A 11 -5.32 -27.45 7.69
N ALA A 12 -4.57 -27.09 6.65
CA ALA A 12 -3.98 -28.04 5.71
C ALA A 12 -2.94 -28.99 6.34
N LEU A 13 -2.35 -28.62 7.50
CA LEU A 13 -1.42 -29.47 8.24
C LEU A 13 -2.13 -30.51 9.12
N VAL A 14 -3.44 -30.36 9.35
CA VAL A 14 -4.22 -31.29 10.15
C VAL A 14 -4.51 -32.55 9.34
N ARG A 15 -4.53 -33.70 10.03
CA ARG A 15 -4.97 -34.96 9.41
C ARG A 15 -6.39 -34.82 8.84
N SER A 16 -6.74 -35.65 7.87
CA SER A 16 -8.10 -35.63 7.33
C SER A 16 -9.13 -35.97 8.41
N PHE A 17 -10.35 -35.49 8.20
CA PHE A 17 -11.47 -35.78 9.09
C PHE A 17 -11.70 -37.30 9.24
N ALA A 18 -11.51 -38.08 8.15
CA ALA A 18 -11.69 -39.53 8.14
C ALA A 18 -10.78 -40.29 9.12
N VAL A 19 -9.65 -39.70 9.54
CA VAL A 19 -8.73 -40.27 10.54
C VAL A 19 -8.73 -39.46 11.85
N GLY A 20 -9.80 -38.68 12.09
CA GLY A 20 -10.06 -37.99 13.34
C GLY A 20 -9.46 -36.59 13.49
N GLY A 21 -8.87 -36.03 12.42
CA GLY A 21 -8.33 -34.66 12.45
C GLY A 21 -9.43 -33.60 12.60
N ARG A 22 -9.16 -32.55 13.38
CA ARG A 22 -10.09 -31.46 13.67
C ARG A 22 -9.37 -30.13 13.73
N VAL A 23 -10.02 -29.09 13.22
CA VAL A 23 -9.61 -27.69 13.34
C VAL A 23 -10.66 -26.98 14.19
N VAL A 24 -10.22 -26.24 15.19
CA VAL A 24 -11.09 -25.44 16.08
C VAL A 24 -10.60 -24.00 16.01
N THR A 25 -11.54 -23.06 15.92
CA THR A 25 -11.27 -21.63 15.86
C THR A 25 -12.08 -20.90 16.92
N THR A 26 -11.47 -19.90 17.55
CA THR A 26 -12.10 -18.99 18.51
C THR A 26 -12.25 -17.58 17.93
N ALA A 27 -12.09 -17.43 16.61
CA ALA A 27 -12.27 -16.15 15.94
C ALA A 27 -13.74 -15.71 15.98
N SER A 28 -13.96 -14.40 16.11
CA SER A 28 -15.29 -13.80 15.93
C SER A 28 -15.79 -14.00 14.50
N PRO A 29 -17.12 -13.96 14.26
CA PRO A 29 -17.69 -14.03 12.92
C PRO A 29 -17.07 -13.00 11.97
N SER A 30 -16.65 -13.45 10.79
CA SER A 30 -16.06 -12.61 9.73
C SER A 30 -16.16 -13.33 8.38
N ALA A 31 -16.09 -12.57 7.28
CA ALA A 31 -16.06 -13.14 5.93
C ALA A 31 -14.90 -14.14 5.75
N ALA A 32 -13.74 -13.86 6.36
CA ALA A 32 -12.60 -14.77 6.35
C ALA A 32 -12.89 -16.07 7.10
N LEU A 33 -13.54 -16.02 8.26
CA LEU A 33 -13.94 -17.22 8.99
C LEU A 33 -14.94 -18.05 8.16
N GLU A 34 -15.91 -17.41 7.52
CA GLU A 34 -16.85 -18.11 6.66
C GLU A 34 -16.17 -18.77 5.45
N ALA A 35 -15.21 -18.10 4.82
CA ALA A 35 -14.42 -18.65 3.73
C ALA A 35 -13.60 -19.88 4.16
N LEU A 36 -13.03 -19.85 5.38
CA LEU A 36 -12.33 -21.00 5.95
C LEU A 36 -13.29 -22.19 6.16
N VAL A 37 -14.48 -21.94 6.72
CA VAL A 37 -15.50 -22.98 6.96
C VAL A 37 -15.99 -23.60 5.64
N ARG A 38 -16.21 -22.78 4.60
CA ARG A 38 -16.61 -23.23 3.27
C ARG A 38 -15.46 -23.85 2.46
N TRP A 39 -14.22 -23.72 2.93
CA TRP A 39 -13.01 -24.04 2.16
C TRP A 39 -12.98 -23.34 0.79
N ASP A 40 -13.31 -22.04 0.77
CA ASP A 40 -13.40 -21.23 -0.45
C ASP A 40 -12.42 -20.03 -0.41
N PRO A 41 -11.10 -20.27 -0.54
CA PRO A 41 -10.12 -19.19 -0.62
C PRO A 41 -10.25 -18.35 -1.89
N MET A 42 -10.75 -18.94 -2.99
CA MET A 42 -10.81 -18.27 -4.29
C MET A 42 -11.96 -17.26 -4.32
N GLY A 43 -13.16 -17.66 -3.89
CA GLY A 43 -14.30 -16.75 -3.79
C GLY A 43 -14.02 -15.60 -2.84
N PHE A 44 -13.36 -15.87 -1.70
CA PHE A 44 -12.94 -14.81 -0.79
C PHE A 44 -11.95 -13.82 -1.43
N ALA A 45 -10.96 -14.31 -2.17
CA ALA A 45 -9.96 -13.45 -2.82
C ALA A 45 -10.57 -12.56 -3.91
N LEU A 46 -11.54 -13.08 -4.68
CA LEU A 46 -12.27 -12.31 -5.68
C LEU A 46 -13.12 -11.22 -5.03
N TRP A 47 -13.89 -11.58 -3.99
CA TRP A 47 -14.69 -10.61 -3.24
C TRP A 47 -13.82 -9.49 -2.63
N GLU A 48 -12.70 -9.84 -1.98
CA GLU A 48 -11.76 -8.86 -1.43
C GLU A 48 -11.16 -7.95 -2.52
N MET A 49 -10.88 -8.50 -3.71
CA MET A 49 -10.38 -7.72 -4.85
C MET A 49 -11.43 -6.74 -5.37
N ASP A 50 -12.68 -7.17 -5.50
CA ASP A 50 -13.79 -6.33 -5.95
C ASP A 50 -14.07 -5.18 -4.97
N GLU A 51 -14.10 -5.48 -3.66
CA GLU A 51 -14.24 -4.44 -2.63
C GLU A 51 -13.12 -3.40 -2.74
N ARG A 52 -11.87 -3.83 -2.93
CA ARG A 52 -10.75 -2.90 -3.09
C ARG A 52 -10.83 -2.09 -4.36
N ALA A 53 -11.33 -2.67 -5.45
CA ALA A 53 -11.54 -1.96 -6.71
C ALA A 53 -12.60 -0.87 -6.56
N GLU A 54 -13.69 -1.14 -5.84
CA GLU A 54 -14.78 -0.19 -5.61
C GLU A 54 -14.30 1.09 -4.91
N ILE A 55 -13.39 0.97 -3.93
CA ILE A 55 -12.85 2.12 -3.17
C ILE A 55 -11.47 2.60 -3.65
N GLY A 56 -10.97 2.04 -4.74
CA GLY A 56 -9.69 2.43 -5.35
C GLY A 56 -8.50 2.25 -4.40
N LEU A 57 -8.41 1.08 -3.75
CA LEU A 57 -7.28 0.71 -2.89
C LEU A 57 -6.39 -0.36 -3.54
N PRO A 58 -5.08 -0.40 -3.24
CA PRO A 58 -4.18 -1.44 -3.74
C PRO A 58 -4.61 -2.84 -3.28
N PRO A 59 -4.56 -3.86 -4.16
CA PRO A 59 -3.84 -3.85 -5.43
C PRO A 59 -4.70 -3.44 -6.65
N ALA A 60 -5.93 -2.95 -6.49
CA ALA A 60 -6.76 -2.52 -7.62
C ALA A 60 -6.22 -1.25 -8.30
N VAL A 61 -5.44 -0.45 -7.58
CA VAL A 61 -4.67 0.70 -8.10
C VAL A 61 -3.21 0.60 -7.68
N ARG A 62 -2.36 1.41 -8.29
CA ARG A 62 -0.95 1.59 -7.89
C ARG A 62 -0.81 2.75 -6.93
N THR A 63 0.29 2.74 -6.16
CA THR A 63 0.62 3.84 -5.24
C THR A 63 2.02 4.39 -5.48
N ALA A 64 2.20 5.67 -5.18
CA ALA A 64 3.50 6.32 -5.04
C ALA A 64 3.51 7.15 -3.76
N ALA A 65 4.34 6.76 -2.79
CA ALA A 65 4.60 7.55 -1.60
C ALA A 65 5.75 8.53 -1.87
N ILE A 66 5.53 9.78 -1.53
CA ILE A 66 6.54 10.85 -1.53
C ILE A 66 6.74 11.24 -0.08
N THR A 67 7.98 11.27 0.39
CA THR A 67 8.25 11.61 1.78
C THR A 67 9.58 12.32 1.96
N GLY A 68 9.58 13.26 2.89
CA GLY A 68 10.67 14.14 3.25
C GLY A 68 10.15 15.13 4.30
N SER A 69 10.77 16.30 4.44
CA SER A 69 10.18 17.38 5.22
C SER A 69 8.86 17.86 4.62
N GLU A 70 8.00 18.45 5.43
CA GLU A 70 6.70 18.98 4.99
C GLU A 70 6.83 19.87 3.76
N ARG A 71 7.75 20.84 3.83
CA ARG A 71 8.02 21.79 2.75
C ARG A 71 8.51 21.08 1.49
N ALA A 72 9.40 20.10 1.61
CA ALA A 72 9.92 19.38 0.45
C ALA A 72 8.82 18.58 -0.26
N VAL A 73 7.91 17.95 0.50
CA VAL A 73 6.76 17.24 -0.07
C VAL A 73 5.80 18.20 -0.75
N GLN A 74 5.48 19.35 -0.14
CA GLN A 74 4.62 20.37 -0.75
C GLN A 74 5.19 20.89 -2.08
N VAL A 75 6.47 21.32 -2.08
CA VAL A 75 7.16 21.78 -3.30
C VAL A 75 7.16 20.70 -4.39
N PHE A 76 7.33 19.44 -4.01
CA PHE A 76 7.28 18.34 -4.95
C PHE A 76 5.88 18.15 -5.53
N LEU A 77 4.83 18.15 -4.71
CA LEU A 77 3.44 18.03 -5.15
C LEU A 77 3.02 19.16 -6.10
N GLU A 78 3.42 20.40 -5.82
CA GLU A 78 3.15 21.56 -6.69
C GLU A 78 3.81 21.44 -8.07
N ALA A 79 4.95 20.75 -8.17
CA ALA A 79 5.67 20.56 -9.42
C ALA A 79 5.13 19.41 -10.28
N ILE A 80 4.31 18.52 -9.72
CA ILE A 80 3.78 17.36 -10.45
C ILE A 80 2.49 17.73 -11.18
N THR A 81 2.49 17.57 -12.50
CA THR A 81 1.24 17.40 -13.26
C THR A 81 0.69 15.98 -13.08
N LEU A 82 -0.46 15.85 -12.40
CA LEU A 82 -1.15 14.58 -12.20
C LEU A 82 -2.20 14.33 -13.30
N PRO A 83 -2.45 13.07 -13.68
CA PRO A 83 -3.61 12.72 -14.50
C PRO A 83 -4.90 12.86 -13.67
N ASP A 84 -6.03 13.09 -14.34
CA ASP A 84 -7.33 13.35 -13.69
C ASP A 84 -7.79 12.19 -12.80
N GLU A 85 -7.38 10.96 -13.13
CA GLU A 85 -7.72 9.76 -12.38
C GLU A 85 -6.82 9.50 -11.16
N ALA A 86 -5.81 10.35 -10.90
CA ALA A 86 -4.95 10.22 -9.74
C ALA A 86 -5.54 10.92 -8.51
N ARG A 87 -5.50 10.24 -7.36
CA ARG A 87 -5.93 10.78 -6.07
C ARG A 87 -4.73 10.95 -5.15
N VAL A 88 -4.64 12.10 -4.49
CA VAL A 88 -3.56 12.41 -3.53
C VAL A 88 -4.12 12.47 -2.12
N ASN A 89 -3.47 11.79 -1.18
CA ASN A 89 -3.71 11.92 0.25
C ASN A 89 -2.46 12.52 0.92
N GLY A 90 -2.66 13.52 1.80
CA GLY A 90 -1.58 14.20 2.51
C GLY A 90 -1.15 15.53 1.87
N PRO A 91 -0.04 16.14 2.33
CA PRO A 91 0.97 15.57 3.23
C PRO A 91 0.46 15.34 4.67
N MET A 92 0.85 14.23 5.28
CA MET A 92 0.53 13.89 6.68
C MET A 92 1.82 13.57 7.44
N PRO A 93 1.94 13.96 8.72
CA PRO A 93 3.13 13.65 9.52
C PRO A 93 3.25 12.13 9.77
N LEU A 94 4.48 11.61 9.79
CA LEU A 94 4.80 10.23 10.14
C LEU A 94 5.08 10.14 11.64
N ALA A 95 4.26 9.37 12.36
CA ALA A 95 4.41 9.18 13.80
C ALA A 95 5.66 8.35 14.19
N ASP A 96 6.13 7.48 13.30
CA ASP A 96 7.35 6.69 13.45
C ASP A 96 8.19 6.79 12.17
N SER A 97 9.40 7.35 12.27
CA SER A 97 10.39 7.37 11.18
C SER A 97 11.09 6.02 10.99
N THR A 98 10.71 4.99 11.76
CA THR A 98 11.38 3.70 11.80
C THR A 98 11.06 2.87 10.55
N GLY A 99 11.96 2.92 9.55
CA GLY A 99 12.10 1.78 8.65
C GLY A 99 12.82 1.98 7.32
N TYR A 100 12.66 3.11 6.63
CA TYR A 100 13.11 3.19 5.22
C TYR A 100 13.57 4.56 4.72
N TYR A 101 13.63 5.57 5.60
CA TYR A 101 14.20 6.88 5.28
C TYR A 101 15.65 6.94 5.69
N GLU A 102 16.56 7.05 4.72
CA GLU A 102 17.97 7.42 4.94
C GLU A 102 18.12 8.96 5.00
N GLY A 103 17.20 9.64 5.68
CA GLY A 103 17.27 11.08 5.98
C GLY A 103 17.68 11.29 7.44
N GLU A 104 18.26 12.45 7.78
CA GLU A 104 18.61 12.79 9.16
C GLU A 104 17.39 12.57 10.08
N ALA A 105 17.57 11.69 11.07
CA ALA A 105 16.51 11.13 11.92
C ALA A 105 15.82 12.15 12.85
N ASP A 106 16.16 13.43 12.74
CA ASP A 106 15.78 14.50 13.67
C ASP A 106 14.74 15.48 13.08
N SER A 107 14.26 15.24 11.86
CA SER A 107 13.22 16.06 11.22
C SER A 107 11.86 15.36 11.20
N ASP A 108 10.79 16.08 11.53
CA ASP A 108 9.41 15.63 11.33
C ASP A 108 9.19 15.27 9.85
N LEU A 109 9.02 13.97 9.59
CA LEU A 109 8.78 13.46 8.24
C LEU A 109 7.31 13.57 7.88
N TYR A 110 7.04 13.96 6.64
CA TYR A 110 5.70 14.06 6.07
C TYR A 110 5.60 13.16 4.84
N ARG A 111 4.45 12.51 4.65
CA ARG A 111 4.18 11.69 3.48
C ARG A 111 2.93 12.13 2.75
N ALA A 112 3.05 12.21 1.44
CA ALA A 112 1.91 12.21 0.54
C ALA A 112 1.87 10.88 -0.21
N ILE A 113 0.67 10.34 -0.44
CA ILE A 113 0.44 9.11 -1.20
C ILE A 113 -0.42 9.44 -2.40
N ILE A 114 0.07 9.09 -3.58
CA ILE A 114 -0.66 9.21 -4.85
C ILE A 114 -1.19 7.83 -5.22
N PHE A 115 -2.49 7.69 -5.38
CA PHE A 115 -3.16 6.51 -5.94
C PHE A 115 -3.44 6.77 -7.41
N PHE A 116 -3.14 5.81 -8.29
CA PHE A 116 -3.35 5.99 -9.73
C PHE A 116 -3.61 4.65 -10.45
N PRO A 117 -4.35 4.65 -11.58
CA PRO A 117 -4.60 3.44 -12.36
C PRO A 117 -3.32 2.82 -12.93
N TYR A 118 -3.33 1.50 -13.14
CA TYR A 118 -2.21 0.80 -13.79
C TYR A 118 -1.89 1.35 -15.18
N ALA A 119 -2.91 1.76 -15.94
CA ALA A 119 -2.78 2.25 -17.31
C ALA A 119 -1.84 3.47 -17.43
N VAL A 120 -1.79 4.34 -16.42
CA VAL A 120 -0.93 5.54 -16.42
C VAL A 120 0.41 5.33 -15.73
N GLY A 121 0.66 4.14 -15.17
CA GLY A 121 1.77 3.91 -14.25
C GLY A 121 3.15 4.21 -14.83
N ALA A 122 3.43 3.76 -16.06
CA ALA A 122 4.74 4.02 -16.69
C ALA A 122 4.97 5.52 -16.91
N LYS A 123 3.95 6.24 -17.40
CA LYS A 123 4.00 7.68 -17.65
C LYS A 123 4.20 8.46 -16.35
N LEU A 124 3.43 8.13 -15.30
CA LEU A 124 3.52 8.82 -14.02
C LEU A 124 4.86 8.55 -13.33
N THR A 125 5.34 7.29 -13.29
CA THR A 125 6.65 6.99 -12.68
C THR A 125 7.79 7.71 -13.40
N HIS A 126 7.76 7.80 -14.74
CA HIS A 126 8.73 8.57 -15.50
C HIS A 126 8.67 10.07 -15.16
N HIS A 127 7.46 10.62 -15.09
CA HIS A 127 7.24 12.03 -14.72
C HIS A 127 7.75 12.35 -13.31
N LEU A 128 7.40 11.54 -12.31
CA LEU A 128 7.89 11.67 -10.93
C LEU A 128 9.44 11.66 -10.87
N ARG A 129 10.08 10.77 -11.62
CA ARG A 129 11.54 10.71 -11.73
C ARG A 129 12.12 11.99 -12.34
N SER A 130 11.50 12.50 -13.41
CA SER A 130 11.91 13.74 -14.08
C SER A 130 11.82 14.94 -13.14
N ILE A 131 10.71 15.09 -12.42
CA ILE A 131 10.53 16.18 -11.44
C ILE A 131 11.57 16.09 -10.32
N LYS A 132 11.82 14.89 -9.78
CA LYS A 132 12.85 14.67 -8.77
C LYS A 132 14.24 15.10 -9.24
N ALA A 133 14.61 14.74 -10.47
CA ALA A 133 15.90 15.13 -11.04
C ALA A 133 16.01 16.66 -11.23
N SER A 134 14.96 17.30 -11.75
CA SER A 134 14.91 18.75 -11.95
C SER A 134 15.01 19.54 -10.64
N LEU A 135 14.25 19.15 -9.60
CA LEU A 135 14.29 19.82 -8.29
C LEU A 135 15.65 19.65 -7.60
N ALA A 136 16.26 18.47 -7.70
CA ALA A 136 17.60 18.21 -7.18
C ALA A 136 18.67 19.07 -7.87
N ALA A 137 18.61 19.19 -9.21
CA ALA A 137 19.56 20.02 -9.98
C ALA A 137 19.45 21.52 -9.63
N LEU A 138 18.24 22.00 -9.35
CA LEU A 138 17.99 23.40 -9.01
C LEU A 138 18.26 23.73 -7.53
N LYS A 139 18.53 22.73 -6.67
CA LYS A 139 18.65 22.87 -5.20
C LYS A 139 17.47 23.65 -4.59
N LYS A 140 16.28 23.48 -5.15
CA LYS A 140 15.07 24.25 -4.76
C LYS A 140 14.45 23.80 -3.45
N SER A 141 14.68 22.55 -3.05
CA SER A 141 14.16 21.96 -1.82
C SER A 141 15.13 20.90 -1.29
N GLU A 142 14.89 20.49 -0.05
CA GLU A 142 15.43 19.26 0.50
C GLU A 142 15.00 18.03 -0.34
N PRO A 143 15.79 16.95 -0.32
CA PRO A 143 15.48 15.75 -1.09
C PRO A 143 14.25 15.02 -0.56
N VAL A 144 13.46 14.44 -1.47
CA VAL A 144 12.36 13.52 -1.13
C VAL A 144 12.67 12.09 -1.57
N GLN A 145 12.26 11.11 -0.78
CA GLN A 145 12.18 9.71 -1.21
C GLN A 145 10.87 9.47 -1.96
N ILE A 146 10.93 8.67 -3.02
CA ILE A 146 9.75 8.25 -3.77
C ILE A 146 9.75 6.72 -3.80
N ARG A 147 8.68 6.10 -3.30
CA ARG A 147 8.51 4.64 -3.29
C ARG A 147 7.20 4.28 -4.00
N CYS A 148 7.28 3.49 -5.06
CA CYS A 148 6.09 2.99 -5.77
C CYS A 148 5.72 1.60 -5.23
N ASP A 149 4.42 1.36 -5.02
CA ASP A 149 3.84 0.07 -4.62
C ASP A 149 4.54 -0.61 -3.41
N GLY A 150 5.00 0.19 -2.45
CA GLY A 150 5.59 -0.30 -1.21
C GLY A 150 4.56 -0.99 -0.32
N LEU A 151 4.93 -2.14 0.25
CA LEU A 151 4.06 -2.98 1.08
C LEU A 151 3.72 -2.36 2.45
N ASP A 152 4.47 -1.35 2.86
CA ASP A 152 4.43 -0.63 4.14
C ASP A 152 4.00 0.84 3.97
N ILE A 153 3.39 1.18 2.83
CA ILE A 153 2.99 2.56 2.52
C ILE A 153 1.63 2.92 3.12
N LEU A 154 0.73 1.94 3.24
CA LEU A 154 -0.62 2.05 3.79
C LEU A 154 -0.69 1.42 5.18
#